data_AF-A0A9Q1FJW6-F1
#
_entry.id   AF-A0A9Q1FJW6-F1
#
_cell.length_a   1.000
_cell.length_b   1.000
_cell.length_c   1.000
_cell.angle_alpha   90.00
_cell.angle_beta   90.00
_cell.angle_gamma   90.00
#
_symmetry.space_group_name_H-M   'P 1'
#
loop_
_entity.id
_entity.type
_entity.pdbx_description
1 polymer ?
#
loop_
_entity_poly.entity_id
_entity_poly.type
_entity_poly.pdbx_seq_one_letter_code
_entity_poly.pdbx_strand_id
1 'polypeptide(L)'
;MLHQLGWLGHTIRMPEDRLPRRVLYRQLRLGHRSAGGQKKGFKDQLKISLRKCGLDPGSLETMASDRTTWRRSCHEGVQLADKKWAEKYVAKKRRRLVTMAAPDTTRQVFVCTVCGRQCASRIGLYSHQRSHNKQ
;
A
#
# COMPACT_ATOMS: atom_id res chain seq x y z
N MET A 1 6.30 -11.18 -2.30
CA MET A 1 7.49 -10.34 -2.59
C MET A 1 8.69 -11.17 -3.07
N LEU A 2 8.93 -12.36 -2.49
CA LEU A 2 10.06 -13.23 -2.85
C LEU A 2 10.21 -13.50 -4.36
N HIS A 3 9.14 -13.86 -5.07
CA HIS A 3 9.21 -14.15 -6.51
C HIS A 3 9.76 -12.96 -7.33
N GLN A 4 9.30 -11.74 -7.01
CA GLN A 4 9.76 -10.52 -7.69
C GLN A 4 11.24 -10.25 -7.44
N LEU A 5 11.70 -10.42 -6.20
CA LEU A 5 13.11 -10.22 -5.82
C LEU A 5 14.02 -11.34 -6.35
N GLY A 6 13.52 -12.58 -6.41
CA GLY A 6 14.21 -13.70 -7.03
C GLY A 6 14.44 -13.46 -8.53
N TRP A 7 13.39 -13.02 -9.24
CA TRP A 7 13.49 -12.61 -10.64
C TRP A 7 14.48 -11.45 -10.83
N LEU A 8 14.46 -10.46 -9.93
CA LEU A 8 15.37 -9.32 -10.00
C LEU A 8 16.84 -9.75 -9.88
N GLY A 9 17.19 -10.52 -8.85
CA GLY A 9 18.56 -11.01 -8.70
C GLY A 9 18.99 -11.95 -9.82
N HIS A 10 18.08 -12.74 -10.39
CA HIS A 10 18.39 -13.53 -11.58
C HIS A 10 18.68 -12.64 -12.80
N THR A 11 17.87 -11.60 -13.01
CA THR A 11 18.03 -10.65 -14.13
C THR A 11 19.34 -9.86 -14.01
N ILE A 12 19.74 -9.48 -12.80
CA ILE A 12 21.02 -8.80 -12.54
C ILE A 12 22.20 -9.73 -12.79
N ARG A 13 22.08 -11.05 -12.58
CA ARG A 13 23.15 -12.00 -12.91
C ARG A 13 23.20 -12.41 -14.38
N MET A 14 22.20 -12.05 -15.17
CA MET A 14 22.25 -12.30 -16.61
C MET A 14 23.35 -11.45 -17.26
N PRO A 15 23.95 -11.94 -18.35
CA PRO A 15 24.78 -11.13 -19.24
C PRO A 15 24.05 -9.88 -19.75
N GLU A 16 24.80 -8.81 -20.03
CA GLU A 16 24.24 -7.49 -20.39
C GLU A 16 23.56 -7.45 -21.75
N ASP A 17 23.91 -8.37 -22.65
CA ASP A 17 23.31 -8.53 -23.97
C ASP A 17 21.87 -9.08 -23.89
N ARG A 18 21.54 -9.77 -22.80
CA ARG A 18 20.23 -10.41 -22.60
C ARG A 18 19.13 -9.36 -22.45
N LEU A 19 18.05 -9.54 -23.21
CA LEU A 19 16.89 -8.62 -23.21
C LEU A 19 16.35 -8.29 -21.81
N PRO A 20 16.17 -9.23 -20.86
CA PRO A 20 15.65 -8.91 -19.54
C PRO A 20 16.53 -7.92 -18.77
N ARG A 21 17.85 -8.10 -18.81
CA ARG A 21 18.81 -7.18 -18.17
C ARG A 21 18.80 -5.83 -18.87
N ARG A 22 18.86 -5.82 -20.20
CA ARG A 22 18.76 -4.58 -20.99
C ARG A 22 17.51 -3.79 -20.64
N VAL A 23 16.34 -4.43 -20.61
CA VAL A 23 15.07 -3.78 -20.31
C VAL A 23 15.02 -3.25 -18.87
N LEU A 24 15.60 -3.97 -17.90
CA LEU A 24 15.63 -3.55 -16.49
C LEU A 24 16.40 -2.23 -16.30
N TYR A 25 17.54 -2.08 -16.98
CA TYR A 25 18.42 -0.93 -16.88
C TYR A 25 18.11 0.18 -17.89
N ARG A 26 17.49 -0.15 -19.02
CA ARG A 26 17.14 0.83 -20.06
C ARG A 26 16.15 1.85 -19.52
N GLN A 27 16.48 3.12 -19.72
CA GLN A 27 15.56 4.23 -19.51
C GLN A 27 14.67 4.39 -20.76
N LEU A 28 13.38 4.66 -20.56
CA LEU A 28 12.52 5.08 -21.67
C LEU A 28 13.03 6.43 -22.18
N ARG A 29 13.46 6.48 -23.45
CA ARG A 29 13.97 7.71 -24.11
C ARG A 29 12.91 8.81 -24.21
N LEU A 30 11.64 8.42 -24.33
CA LEU A 30 10.49 9.31 -24.39
C LEU A 30 9.39 8.70 -23.52
N GLY A 31 8.80 9.48 -22.63
CA GLY A 31 7.75 8.99 -21.73
C GLY A 31 7.52 9.92 -20.54
N HIS A 32 6.89 11.07 -20.78
CA HIS A 32 6.34 11.88 -19.70
C HIS A 32 5.05 11.22 -19.20
N ARG A 33 4.99 10.86 -17.90
CA ARG A 33 3.79 10.29 -17.30
C ARG A 33 2.92 11.44 -16.77
N SER A 34 1.64 11.44 -17.12
CA SER A 34 0.67 12.41 -16.60
C SER A 34 0.57 12.34 -15.08
N ALA A 35 0.59 13.49 -14.40
CA ALA A 35 0.34 13.58 -12.97
C ALA A 35 -1.07 13.05 -12.64
N GLY A 36 -1.17 12.14 -11.67
CA GLY A 36 -2.46 11.59 -11.20
C GLY A 36 -2.87 10.23 -11.77
N GLY A 37 -2.09 9.58 -12.65
CA GLY A 37 -2.50 8.31 -13.27
C GLY A 37 -1.41 7.34 -13.75
N GLN A 38 -1.85 6.10 -14.03
CA GLN A 38 -1.13 4.87 -14.42
C GLN A 38 -0.54 4.01 -13.28
N LYS A 39 -0.74 2.69 -13.36
CA LYS A 39 -0.23 1.69 -12.41
C LYS A 39 1.30 1.82 -12.32
N LYS A 40 1.84 1.75 -11.09
CA LYS A 40 3.30 1.77 -10.86
C LYS A 40 3.97 0.79 -11.81
N GLY A 41 4.99 1.27 -12.52
CA GLY A 41 5.75 0.41 -13.43
C GLY A 41 6.40 -0.74 -12.66
N PHE A 42 6.72 -1.83 -13.35
CA PHE A 42 7.32 -3.00 -12.71
C PHE A 42 8.61 -2.64 -11.94
N LYS A 43 9.47 -1.78 -12.51
CA LYS A 43 10.67 -1.24 -11.84
C LYS A 43 10.35 -0.46 -10.57
N ASP A 44 9.29 0.35 -10.58
CA ASP A 44 8.85 1.13 -9.41
C ASP A 44 8.33 0.20 -8.30
N GLN A 45 7.62 -0.86 -8.69
CA GLN A 45 7.17 -1.90 -7.77
C GLN A 45 8.33 -2.68 -7.16
N LEU A 46 9.38 -2.98 -7.93
CA LEU A 46 10.61 -3.58 -7.41
C LEU A 46 11.30 -2.69 -6.37
N LYS A 47 11.44 -1.39 -6.64
CA LYS A 47 12.00 -0.42 -5.66
C LYS A 47 11.20 -0.40 -4.36
N ILE A 48 9.88 -0.49 -4.43
CA ILE A 48 9.02 -0.57 -3.23
C ILE A 48 9.26 -1.88 -2.48
N SER A 49 9.30 -3.01 -3.19
CA SER A 49 9.56 -4.31 -2.58
C SER A 49 10.94 -4.35 -1.90
N LEU A 50 11.99 -3.79 -2.52
CA LEU A 50 13.33 -3.66 -1.94
C LEU A 50 13.31 -2.84 -0.65
N ARG A 51 12.73 -1.64 -0.68
CA ARG A 51 12.62 -0.76 0.50
C ARG A 51 11.83 -1.41 1.63
N LYS A 52 10.76 -2.15 1.32
CA LYS A 52 10.00 -2.91 2.33
C LYS A 52 10.84 -3.99 3.00
N CYS A 53 11.73 -4.62 2.24
CA CYS A 53 12.64 -5.66 2.72
C CYS A 53 13.92 -5.10 3.37
N GLY A 54 14.07 -3.77 3.46
CA GLY A 54 15.28 -3.14 4.00
C GLY A 54 16.51 -3.25 3.08
N LEU A 55 16.30 -3.57 1.81
CA LEU A 55 17.37 -3.69 0.81
C LEU A 55 17.54 -2.34 0.11
N ASP A 56 18.77 -1.84 0.07
CA ASP A 56 19.08 -0.59 -0.61
C ASP A 56 19.13 -0.80 -2.14
N PRO A 57 18.41 0.00 -2.94
CA PRO A 57 18.49 -0.09 -4.39
C PRO A 57 19.84 0.31 -4.99
N GLY A 58 20.68 1.08 -4.26
CA GLY A 58 21.99 1.54 -4.73
C GLY A 58 23.07 0.46 -4.66
N SER A 59 23.04 -0.39 -3.63
CA SER A 59 23.95 -1.54 -3.47
C SER A 59 23.44 -2.85 -4.09
N LEU A 60 22.33 -2.78 -4.84
CA LEU A 60 21.60 -3.93 -5.36
C LEU A 60 22.46 -4.85 -6.24
N GLU A 61 23.33 -4.29 -7.09
CA GLU A 61 24.15 -5.08 -8.01
C GLU A 61 25.16 -5.94 -7.26
N THR A 62 25.89 -5.32 -6.33
CA THR A 62 26.85 -6.01 -5.47
C THR A 62 26.18 -7.12 -4.65
N MET A 63 25.01 -6.86 -4.09
CA MET A 63 24.26 -7.84 -3.30
C MET A 63 23.70 -8.99 -4.15
N ALA A 64 23.29 -8.72 -5.39
CA ALA A 64 22.67 -9.71 -6.26
C ALA A 64 23.68 -10.63 -6.97
N SER A 65 24.94 -10.18 -7.08
CA SER A 65 26.05 -10.94 -7.69
C SER A 65 26.20 -12.32 -7.07
N ASP A 66 26.24 -12.43 -5.74
CA ASP A 66 26.19 -13.73 -5.06
C ASP A 66 24.75 -14.22 -4.89
N ARG A 67 24.46 -15.39 -5.47
CA ARG A 67 23.13 -16.01 -5.41
C ARG A 67 22.74 -16.42 -4.01
N THR A 68 23.68 -16.90 -3.21
CA THR A 68 23.37 -17.43 -1.87
C THR A 68 23.04 -16.30 -0.91
N THR A 69 23.88 -15.26 -0.88
CA THR A 69 23.65 -14.04 -0.10
C THR A 69 22.39 -13.33 -0.55
N TRP A 70 22.18 -13.14 -1.86
CA TRP A 70 20.95 -12.52 -2.37
C TRP A 70 19.68 -13.23 -1.88
N ARG A 71 19.65 -14.55 -1.99
CA ARG A 71 18.49 -15.35 -1.59
C ARG A 71 18.24 -15.21 -0.09
N ARG A 72 19.30 -15.32 0.73
CA ARG A 72 19.20 -15.15 2.19
C ARG A 72 18.63 -13.78 2.55
N SER A 73 19.23 -12.69 2.05
CA SER A 73 18.79 -11.32 2.35
C SER A 73 17.35 -11.06 1.88
N CYS A 74 16.93 -11.61 0.73
CA CYS A 74 15.55 -11.52 0.29
C CYS A 74 14.58 -12.26 1.22
N HIS A 75 14.93 -13.46 1.68
CA HIS A 75 14.10 -14.22 2.61
C HIS A 75 13.97 -13.52 3.96
N GLU A 76 15.07 -13.09 4.55
CA GLU A 76 15.08 -12.34 5.81
C GLU A 76 14.29 -11.04 5.69
N GLY A 77 14.54 -10.27 4.63
CA GLY A 77 13.85 -9.01 4.39
C GLY A 77 12.34 -9.18 4.19
N VAL A 78 11.91 -10.23 3.49
CA VAL A 78 10.48 -10.53 3.32
C VAL A 78 9.84 -10.98 4.62
N GLN A 79 10.50 -11.84 5.41
CA GLN A 79 9.99 -12.25 6.72
C GLN A 79 9.82 -11.04 7.65
N LEU A 80 10.79 -10.13 7.67
CA LEU A 80 10.70 -8.89 8.45
C LEU A 80 9.55 -8.00 7.98
N ALA A 81 9.38 -7.87 6.66
CA ALA A 81 8.29 -7.09 6.08
C ALA A 81 6.91 -7.68 6.43
N ASP A 82 6.78 -9.00 6.37
CA ASP A 82 5.56 -9.73 6.70
C ASP A 82 5.25 -9.62 8.20
N LYS A 83 6.26 -9.74 9.08
CA LYS A 83 6.12 -9.52 10.53
C LYS A 83 5.63 -8.10 10.84
N LYS A 84 6.28 -7.08 10.28
CA LYS A 84 5.86 -5.68 10.43
C LYS A 84 4.44 -5.44 9.92
N TRP A 85 4.05 -6.11 8.84
CA TRP A 85 2.70 -6.00 8.30
C TRP A 85 1.67 -6.65 9.23
N ALA A 86 1.96 -7.84 9.76
CA ALA A 86 1.12 -8.52 10.74
C ALA A 86 0.94 -7.70 12.02
N GLU A 87 2.02 -7.13 12.57
CA GLU A 87 1.97 -6.24 13.75
C GLU A 87 1.08 -5.02 13.49
N LYS A 88 1.26 -4.36 12.34
CA LYS A 88 0.41 -3.22 11.93
C LYS A 88 -1.05 -3.63 11.79
N TYR A 89 -1.32 -4.80 11.22
CA TYR A 89 -2.67 -5.33 11.05
C TYR A 89 -3.34 -5.57 12.41
N VAL A 90 -2.64 -6.23 13.33
CA VAL A 90 -3.12 -6.47 14.71
C VAL A 90 -3.36 -5.15 15.43
N ALA A 91 -2.43 -4.19 15.37
CA ALA A 91 -2.58 -2.88 15.99
C ALA A 91 -3.78 -2.11 15.42
N LYS A 92 -4.05 -2.22 14.12
CA LYS A 92 -5.24 -1.62 13.47
C LYS A 92 -6.52 -2.30 13.95
N LYS A 93 -6.54 -3.63 14.05
CA LYS A 93 -7.69 -4.38 14.58
C LYS A 93 -7.98 -4.02 16.04
N ARG A 94 -6.95 -3.94 16.88
CA ARG A 94 -7.08 -3.51 18.29
C ARG A 94 -7.65 -2.10 18.39
N ARG A 95 -7.15 -1.15 17.59
CA ARG A 95 -7.69 0.22 17.55
C ARG A 95 -9.17 0.25 17.21
N ARG A 96 -9.62 -0.54 16.21
CA ARG A 96 -11.05 -0.64 15.87
C ARG A 96 -11.88 -1.20 17.01
N LEU A 97 -11.41 -2.25 17.69
CA LEU A 97 -12.12 -2.83 18.84
C LEU A 97 -12.24 -1.83 19.99
N VAL A 98 -11.16 -1.09 20.31
CA VAL A 98 -11.19 -0.01 21.32
C VAL A 98 -12.17 1.08 20.92
N THR A 99 -12.17 1.53 19.66
CA THR A 99 -13.13 2.54 19.17
C THR A 99 -14.58 2.04 19.23
N MET A 100 -14.84 0.76 18.96
CA MET A 100 -16.20 0.19 19.03
C MET A 100 -16.67 -0.08 20.46
N ALA A 101 -15.76 -0.36 21.38
CA ALA A 101 -16.06 -0.58 22.80
C ALA A 101 -16.10 0.74 23.60
N ALA A 102 -15.61 1.85 23.03
CA ALA A 102 -15.71 3.15 23.66
C ALA A 102 -17.20 3.52 23.81
N PRO A 103 -17.64 3.95 25.01
CA PRO A 103 -19.01 4.40 25.21
C PRO A 103 -19.31 5.56 24.26
N ASP A 104 -20.46 5.49 23.59
CA ASP A 104 -20.94 6.57 22.72
C ASP A 104 -21.41 7.74 23.59
N THR A 105 -20.44 8.53 24.09
CA THR A 105 -20.71 9.68 24.97
C THR A 105 -21.34 10.85 24.21
N THR A 106 -21.49 10.74 22.89
CA THR A 106 -21.97 11.79 21.99
C THR A 106 -23.12 11.32 21.10
N ARG A 107 -24.06 10.54 21.64
CA ARG A 107 -25.34 10.30 20.97
C ARG A 107 -26.21 11.57 21.02
N GLN A 108 -25.77 12.61 20.31
CA GLN A 108 -26.56 13.81 20.09
C GLN A 108 -27.77 13.42 19.26
N VAL A 109 -28.96 13.61 19.83
CA VAL A 109 -30.22 13.39 19.14
C VAL A 109 -30.43 14.56 18.18
N PHE A 110 -30.46 14.28 16.88
CA PHE A 110 -30.67 15.31 15.85
C PHE A 110 -32.16 15.38 15.50
N VAL A 111 -32.83 16.48 15.83
CA VAL A 111 -34.28 16.61 15.67
C VAL A 111 -34.61 17.42 14.42
N CYS A 112 -35.59 16.96 13.64
CA CYS A 112 -36.13 17.73 12.52
C CYS A 112 -37.01 18.88 13.01
N THR A 113 -36.73 20.10 12.55
CA THR A 113 -37.51 21.29 12.88
C THR A 113 -38.88 21.35 12.20
N VAL A 114 -39.12 20.56 11.15
CA VAL A 114 -40.38 20.57 10.38
C VAL A 114 -41.40 19.58 10.96
N CYS A 115 -40.98 18.38 11.34
CA CYS A 115 -41.89 17.32 11.81
C CYS A 115 -41.48 16.68 13.15
N GLY A 116 -40.46 17.19 13.83
CA GLY A 116 -40.01 16.69 15.13
C GLY A 116 -39.32 15.32 15.12
N ARG A 117 -39.11 14.70 13.95
CA ARG A 117 -38.49 13.38 13.86
C ARG A 117 -37.05 13.38 14.39
N GLN A 118 -36.76 12.48 15.30
CA GLN A 118 -35.40 12.24 15.81
C GLN A 118 -34.59 11.38 14.84
N CYS A 119 -33.37 11.81 14.55
CA CYS A 119 -32.43 11.15 13.66
C CYS A 119 -31.17 10.74 14.45
N ALA A 120 -30.64 9.56 14.15
CA ALA A 120 -29.46 9.01 14.83
C ALA A 120 -28.14 9.68 14.41
N SER A 121 -28.15 10.55 13.38
CA SER A 121 -26.97 11.29 12.94
C SER A 121 -27.37 12.58 12.21
N ARG A 122 -26.43 13.54 12.14
CA ARG A 122 -26.60 14.81 11.40
C ARG A 122 -26.81 14.57 9.90
N ILE A 123 -26.15 13.57 9.32
CA ILE A 123 -26.33 13.19 7.91
C ILE A 123 -27.73 12.60 7.69
N GLY A 124 -28.22 11.78 8.63
CA GLY A 124 -29.58 11.25 8.60
C GLY A 124 -30.63 12.37 8.63
N LEU A 125 -30.44 13.37 9.51
CA LEU A 125 -31.28 14.57 9.56
C LEU A 125 -31.26 15.34 8.23
N TYR A 126 -30.07 15.59 7.66
CA TYR A 126 -29.94 16.31 6.40
C TYR A 126 -30.58 15.57 5.21
N SER A 127 -30.51 14.23 5.19
CA SER A 127 -31.21 13.41 4.20
C SER A 127 -32.73 13.50 4.39
N HIS A 128 -33.20 13.41 5.63
CA HIS A 128 -34.61 13.54 5.96
C HIS A 128 -35.18 14.94 5.63
N GLN A 129 -34.46 16.02 5.91
CA GLN A 129 -34.90 17.37 5.58
C GLN A 129 -35.15 17.56 4.07
N ARG A 130 -34.44 16.83 3.22
CA ARG A 130 -34.68 16.85 1.77
C ARG A 130 -36.02 16.25 1.36
N SER A 131 -36.66 15.41 2.17
CA SER A 131 -38.01 14.92 1.87
C SER A 131 -39.10 15.98 2.09
N HIS A 132 -38.84 16.99 2.94
CA HIS A 132 -39.76 18.11 3.16
C HIS A 132 -39.69 19.15 2.02
N ASN A 133 -38.53 19.28 1.36
CA ASN A 133 -38.32 20.20 0.25
C ASN A 133 -38.76 19.64 -1.13
N LYS A 134 -39.42 18.48 -1.16
CA LYS A 134 -39.97 17.87 -2.40
C LYS A 134 -41.45 18.21 -2.63
N GLN A 135 -41.88 19.40 -2.21
CA GLN A 135 -43.18 19.94 -2.65
C GLN A 135 -43.00 20.62 -4.01
#